data_AF-A0A4Q3S9D5-F1
#
_entry.id   AF-A0A4Q3S9D5-F1
#
_cell.length_a   1.000
_cell.length_b   1.000
_cell.length_c   1.000
_cell.angle_alpha   90.00
_cell.angle_beta   90.00
_cell.angle_gamma   90.00
#
_symmetry.space_group_name_H-M   'P 1'
#
loop_
_entity.id
_entity.type
_entity.pdbx_description
1 polymer ?
#
loop_
_entity_poly.entity_id
_entity_poly.type
_entity_poly.pdbx_seq_one_letter_code
_entity_poly.pdbx_strand_id
1 'polypeptide(L)'
;MIALLIGGGFSLAFTLLMTPAFIKLFHRLGWGQFIRDDGPQSHHTKRGTATMGGIVLILGAVIGYFVGYLVGRDSVTLSGL
;
A
#
# COMPACT_ATOMS: atom_id res chain seq x y z
N MET A 1 10.36 -18.00 12.39
CA MET A 1 8.95 -18.26 11.99
C MET A 1 7.97 -17.26 12.58
N ILE A 2 8.09 -16.91 13.87
CA ILE A 2 7.21 -15.94 14.54
C ILE A 2 7.26 -14.56 13.86
N ALA A 3 8.44 -14.04 13.52
CA ALA A 3 8.59 -12.77 12.81
C ALA A 3 7.83 -12.72 11.48
N LEU A 4 7.77 -13.84 10.73
CA LEU A 4 7.04 -13.91 9.45
C LEU A 4 5.53 -13.83 9.66
N LEU A 5 4.99 -14.51 10.66
CA LEU A 5 3.56 -14.48 10.98
C LEU A 5 3.12 -13.10 11.45
N ILE A 6 3.91 -12.49 12.33
CA ILE A 6 3.63 -11.14 12.84
C ILE A 6 3.76 -10.11 11.73
N GLY A 7 4.85 -10.16 10.96
CA GLY A 7 5.07 -9.21 9.87
C GLY A 7 4.04 -9.32 8.75
N GLY A 8 3.68 -10.55 8.36
CA GLY A 8 2.62 -10.79 7.38
C GLY A 8 1.24 -10.34 7.88
N GLY A 9 0.89 -10.71 9.12
CA GLY A 9 -0.38 -10.31 9.73
C GLY A 9 -0.49 -8.79 9.89
N PHE A 10 0.58 -8.12 10.32
CA PHE A 10 0.64 -6.67 10.41
C PHE A 10 0.49 -6.02 9.03
N SER A 11 1.21 -6.49 8.02
CA SER A 11 1.15 -5.94 6.65
C SER A 11 -0.26 -6.04 6.08
N LEU A 12 -0.94 -7.16 6.31
CA LEU A 12 -2.32 -7.37 5.88
C LEU A 12 -3.29 -6.42 6.60
N ALA A 13 -3.18 -6.31 7.93
CA ALA A 13 -4.02 -5.39 8.70
C ALA A 13 -3.77 -3.94 8.30
N PHE A 14 -2.51 -3.53 8.16
CA PHE A 14 -2.13 -2.19 7.74
C PHE A 14 -2.73 -1.84 6.37
N THR A 15 -2.54 -2.71 5.38
CA THR A 15 -3.00 -2.44 4.01
C THR A 15 -4.52 -2.38 3.92
N LEU A 16 -5.25 -3.30 4.54
CA LEU A 16 -6.71 -3.29 4.57
C LEU A 16 -7.27 -2.02 5.23
N LEU A 17 -6.70 -1.60 6.36
CA LEU A 17 -7.21 -0.48 7.14
C LEU A 17 -6.78 0.89 6.59
N MET A 18 -5.56 1.00 6.06
CA MET A 18 -5.00 2.30 5.61
C MET A 18 -5.33 2.63 4.16
N THR A 19 -5.66 1.67 3.31
CA THR A 19 -6.04 1.93 1.90
C THR A 19 -7.11 3.03 1.73
N PRO A 20 -8.25 3.05 2.46
CA PRO A 20 -9.24 4.13 2.30
C PRO A 20 -8.72 5.51 2.72
N ALA A 21 -7.82 5.59 3.71
CA ALA A 21 -7.20 6.84 4.12
C ALA A 21 -6.24 7.36 3.02
N PHE A 22 -5.43 6.45 2.46
CA PHE A 22 -4.53 6.77 1.36
C PHE A 22 -5.26 7.16 0.08
N ILE A 23 -6.40 6.53 -0.25
CA ILE A 23 -7.24 6.95 -1.39
C ILE A 23 -7.66 8.41 -1.23
N LYS A 24 -8.15 8.80 -0.05
CA LYS A 24 -8.53 10.21 0.23
C LYS A 24 -7.33 11.15 0.12
N LEU A 25 -6.17 10.73 0.61
CA LEU A 25 -4.93 11.51 0.52
C LEU A 25 -4.49 11.71 -0.93
N PHE A 26 -4.42 10.64 -1.73
CA PHE A 26 -4.02 10.72 -3.13
C PHE A 26 -4.99 11.54 -3.96
N HIS A 27 -6.29 11.46 -3.68
CA HIS A 27 -7.27 12.32 -4.33
C HIS A 27 -7.05 13.80 -3.99
N ARG A 28 -6.72 14.14 -2.72
CA ARG A 28 -6.36 15.50 -2.32
C ARG A 28 -5.05 15.99 -2.95
N LEU A 29 -4.08 15.11 -3.15
CA LEU A 29 -2.82 15.41 -3.83
C LEU A 29 -2.96 15.53 -5.36
N GLY A 30 -4.15 15.25 -5.91
CA GLY A 30 -4.38 15.22 -7.36
C GLY A 30 -3.69 14.05 -8.06
N TRP A 31 -3.25 13.03 -7.32
CA TRP A 31 -2.59 11.83 -7.84
C TRP A 31 -3.60 10.79 -8.32
N GLY A 32 -4.54 11.24 -9.15
CA GLY A 32 -5.50 10.39 -9.84
C GLY A 32 -5.06 10.11 -11.27
N GLN A 33 -5.62 9.05 -11.87
CA GLN A 33 -5.37 8.77 -13.28
C GLN A 33 -5.97 9.88 -14.16
N PHE A 34 -5.11 10.54 -14.97
CA PHE A 34 -5.54 11.40 -16.06
C PHE A 34 -6.17 10.55 -17.16
N ILE A 35 -7.33 10.98 -17.66
CA ILE A 35 -8.03 10.33 -18.75
C ILE A 35 -8.06 11.31 -19.91
N ARG A 36 -7.67 10.82 -21.10
CA ARG A 36 -7.72 11.62 -22.33
C ARG A 36 -9.17 11.91 -22.73
N ASP A 37 -9.41 13.05 -23.35
CA ASP A 37 -10.76 13.51 -23.67
C ASP A 37 -11.30 13.00 -25.03
N ASP A 38 -10.46 12.36 -25.86
CA ASP A 38 -10.79 11.73 -27.15
C ASP A 38 -11.35 10.30 -27.04
N GLY A 39 -11.58 9.80 -25.82
CA GLY A 39 -12.13 8.47 -25.57
C GLY A 39 -13.67 8.41 -25.52
N PRO A 40 -14.26 7.20 -25.41
CA PRO A 40 -15.69 7.05 -25.16
C PRO A 40 -16.10 7.77 -23.87
N GLN A 41 -17.28 8.40 -23.85
CA GLN A 41 -17.79 9.12 -22.67
C GLN A 41 -17.80 8.26 -21.39
N SER A 42 -18.02 6.94 -21.52
CA SER A 42 -17.95 5.98 -20.41
C SER A 42 -16.58 5.85 -19.75
N HIS A 43 -15.50 6.29 -20.41
CA HIS A 43 -14.15 6.28 -19.84
C HIS A 43 -13.95 7.41 -18.83
N HIS A 44 -14.69 8.53 -18.94
CA HIS A 44 -14.56 9.66 -18.01
C HIS A 44 -14.99 9.30 -16.58
N THR A 45 -15.83 8.27 -16.41
CA THR A 45 -16.24 7.75 -15.09
C THR A 45 -15.05 7.23 -14.27
N LYS A 46 -13.94 6.85 -14.92
CA LYS A 46 -12.72 6.37 -14.25
C LYS A 46 -11.77 7.51 -13.86
N ARG A 47 -12.06 8.75 -14.24
CA ARG A 47 -11.20 9.93 -14.01
C ARG A 47 -11.07 10.15 -12.51
N GLY A 48 -9.84 10.29 -12.02
CA GLY A 48 -9.59 10.46 -10.59
C GLY A 48 -9.56 9.17 -9.74
N THR A 49 -9.64 7.99 -10.37
CA THR A 49 -9.37 6.72 -9.69
C THR A 49 -7.91 6.72 -9.20
N ALA A 50 -7.70 6.45 -7.91
CA ALA A 50 -6.38 6.39 -7.31
C ALA A 50 -5.68 5.10 -7.75
N THR A 51 -4.77 5.17 -8.71
CA THR A 51 -3.96 4.02 -9.18
C THR A 51 -2.75 3.73 -8.29
N MET A 52 -2.60 4.47 -7.18
CA MET A 52 -1.46 4.43 -6.27
C MET A 52 -1.57 3.37 -5.14
N GLY A 53 -2.49 2.41 -5.26
CA GLY A 53 -2.68 1.38 -4.22
C GLY A 53 -1.43 0.54 -3.93
N GLY A 54 -0.56 0.35 -4.94
CA GLY A 54 0.71 -0.34 -4.77
C GLY A 54 1.65 0.30 -3.74
N ILE A 55 1.59 1.61 -3.55
CA ILE A 55 2.38 2.32 -2.53
C ILE A 55 2.01 1.83 -1.13
N VAL A 56 0.71 1.65 -0.87
CA VAL A 56 0.21 1.18 0.43
C VAL A 56 0.68 -0.25 0.70
N LEU A 57 0.69 -1.10 -0.33
CA LEU A 57 1.18 -2.48 -0.24
C LEU A 57 2.69 -2.52 0.07
N ILE A 58 3.50 -1.75 -0.66
CA ILE A 58 4.95 -1.71 -0.46
C ILE A 58 5.28 -1.16 0.94
N LEU A 59 4.65 -0.05 1.34
CA LEU A 59 4.82 0.51 2.68
C LEU A 59 4.40 -0.48 3.77
N GLY A 60 3.24 -1.13 3.61
CA GLY A 60 2.76 -2.13 4.54
C GLY A 60 3.73 -3.31 4.69
N ALA A 61 4.27 -3.81 3.58
CA ALA A 61 5.23 -4.91 3.57
C ALA A 61 6.56 -4.51 4.24
N VAL A 62 7.10 -3.33 3.92
CA VAL A 62 8.36 -2.84 4.51
C VAL A 62 8.20 -2.61 6.01
N ILE A 63 7.13 -1.92 6.42
CA ILE A 63 6.86 -1.66 7.85
C ILE A 63 6.60 -2.99 8.57
N GLY A 64 5.79 -3.88 7.99
CA GLY A 64 5.50 -5.19 8.55
C GLY A 64 6.74 -6.07 8.71
N TYR A 65 7.69 -6.01 7.77
CA TYR A 65 9.00 -6.66 7.92
C TYR A 65 9.70 -6.19 9.20
N PHE A 66 9.94 -4.88 9.35
CA PHE A 66 10.62 -4.36 10.53
C PHE A 66 9.85 -4.62 11.84
N VAL A 67 8.52 -4.51 11.83
CA VAL A 67 7.67 -4.84 12.98
C VAL A 67 7.79 -6.32 13.35
N GLY A 68 7.77 -7.22 12.37
CA GLY A 68 7.92 -8.65 12.57
C GLY A 68 9.25 -9.00 13.25
N TYR A 69 10.35 -8.44 12.78
CA TYR A 69 11.68 -8.66 13.38
C TYR A 69 11.83 -7.99 14.75
N LEU A 70 11.30 -6.77 14.93
CA LEU A 70 11.32 -6.07 16.21
C LEU A 70 10.56 -6.84 17.31
N VAL A 71 9.36 -7.34 16.98
CA VAL A 71 8.51 -8.07 17.94
C VAL A 71 8.98 -9.51 18.12
N GLY A 72 9.41 -10.17 17.04
CA GLY A 72 9.97 -11.52 17.06
C GLY A 72 11.33 -11.61 17.77
N ARG A 73 12.00 -10.47 18.02
CA ARG A 73 13.37 -10.37 18.55
C ARG A 73 14.39 -11.14 17.71
N ASP A 74 14.14 -11.22 16.40
CA ASP A 74 15.03 -11.84 15.43
C ASP A 74 15.97 -10.77 14.83
N SER A 75 17.19 -11.17 14.45
CA SER A 75 18.14 -10.28 13.78
C SER A 75 17.74 -10.06 12.32
N VAL A 76 17.78 -8.82 11.84
CA VAL A 76 17.57 -8.49 10.43
C VAL A 76 18.60 -9.24 9.59
N THR A 77 18.13 -9.98 8.60
CA THR A 77 18.98 -10.79 7.72
C THR A 77 19.45 -9.96 6.53
N LEU A 78 20.70 -10.17 6.11
CA LEU A 78 21.30 -9.47 4.96
C LEU A 78 20.54 -9.69 3.64
N SER A 79 19.83 -10.82 3.50
CA SER A 79 18.96 -11.10 2.35
C SER A 79 17.64 -10.32 2.36
N GLY A 80 17.30 -9.65 3.45
CA GLY A 80 16.08 -8.84 3.60
C GLY A 80 16.34 -7.33 3.64
N LEU A 81 17.59 -6.91 3.47
CA LEU A 81 18.02 -5.52 3.26
C LEU A 81 18.34 -5.31 1.78
#